data_AF-A0A7X3S627-F1
#
_entry.id   AF-A0A7X3S627-F1
#
_cell.length_a   1.000
_cell.length_b   1.000
_cell.length_c   1.000
_cell.angle_alpha   90.00
_cell.angle_beta   90.00
_cell.angle_gamma   90.00
#
_symmetry.space_group_name_H-M   'P 1'
#
loop_
_entity.id
_entity.type
_entity.pdbx_description
1 polymer ?
#
loop_
_entity_poly.entity_id
_entity_poly.type
_entity_poly.pdbx_seq_one_letter_code
_entity_poly.pdbx_strand_id
1 'polypeptide(L)'
;MLKQSNITIDVHLANQDPDAVKDELRSGLLSKPRRLPTKYFYDDHGSALFEQICEVPEYYPTRTEHQLLKTVADDVVARTCAEELVELGSGAATKTRVLLDAMARTNRLRFYVPFDFSEGIVRRVAQELVEEYEGLHVHGVVGDFLAHLEHIPQGGRRLVVFLGGTIGNLGPEAAPAFLSSVAQEMDPGDFFLLGVQLITDVERLEAAYNDSAGLSAAFNKNILSVLKVVIGAEFDPDTFDHVARF
;
A
#
# COMPACT_ATOMS: atom_id res chain seq x y z
N MET A 1 -11.09 27.98 -2.03
CA MET A 1 -10.72 28.06 -0.61
C MET A 1 -11.52 27.13 0.33
N LEU A 2 -12.54 26.38 -0.15
CA LEU A 2 -13.37 25.49 0.69
C LEU A 2 -12.95 24.00 0.74
N LYS A 3 -11.95 23.55 -0.03
CA LYS A 3 -11.61 22.12 -0.15
C LYS A 3 -10.59 21.61 0.88
N GLN A 4 -9.72 22.47 1.42
CA GLN A 4 -8.72 22.06 2.43
C GLN A 4 -9.33 21.65 3.77
N SER A 5 -10.56 22.05 4.09
CA SER A 5 -11.25 21.65 5.33
C SER A 5 -11.70 20.19 5.35
N ASN A 6 -11.56 19.47 4.23
CA ASN A 6 -12.00 18.09 4.09
C ASN A 6 -10.85 17.07 4.20
N ILE A 7 -9.63 17.52 4.52
CA ILE A 7 -8.47 16.66 4.68
C ILE A 7 -8.02 16.66 6.14
N THR A 8 -7.94 15.47 6.74
CA THR A 8 -7.24 15.20 8.00
C THR A 8 -6.14 14.19 7.71
N ILE A 9 -4.96 14.35 8.31
CA ILE A 9 -3.84 13.39 8.15
C ILE A 9 -3.18 13.17 9.51
N ASP A 10 -3.23 11.93 9.98
CA ASP A 10 -2.57 11.50 11.21
C ASP A 10 -1.28 10.74 10.86
N VAL A 11 -0.20 11.02 11.60
CA VAL A 11 1.13 10.44 11.37
C VAL A 11 1.58 9.67 12.59
N HIS A 12 1.59 8.34 12.49
CA HIS A 12 1.91 7.43 13.59
C HIS A 12 3.34 6.89 13.53
N LEU A 13 4.00 6.97 12.36
CA LEU A 13 5.42 6.58 12.22
C LEU A 13 6.36 7.43 13.07
N ALA A 14 6.06 8.72 13.27
CA ALA A 14 6.87 9.62 14.11
C ALA A 14 6.85 9.25 15.61
N ASN A 15 5.89 8.42 16.03
CA ASN A 15 5.77 7.93 17.39
C ASN A 15 6.46 6.57 17.58
N GLN A 16 7.06 5.99 16.53
CA GLN A 16 7.84 4.76 16.66
C GLN A 16 9.12 5.04 17.46
N ASP A 17 9.42 4.17 18.41
CA ASP A 17 10.67 4.20 19.14
C ASP A 17 11.84 4.00 18.15
N PRO A 18 12.74 5.00 17.99
CA PRO A 18 13.88 4.89 17.10
C PRO A 18 14.77 3.67 17.41
N ASP A 19 14.81 3.24 18.67
CA ASP A 19 15.57 2.06 19.05
C ASP A 19 14.87 0.76 18.61
N ALA A 20 13.54 0.70 18.64
CA ALA A 20 12.79 -0.44 18.10
C ALA A 20 12.99 -0.61 16.58
N VAL A 21 13.01 0.49 15.82
CA VAL A 21 13.31 0.48 14.39
C VAL A 21 14.74 -0.03 14.13
N LYS A 22 15.73 0.47 14.89
CA LYS A 22 17.11 -0.01 14.80
C LYS A 22 17.23 -1.49 15.14
N ASP A 23 16.53 -1.95 16.17
CA ASP A 23 16.57 -3.34 16.62
C ASP A 23 15.92 -4.28 15.59
N GLU A 24 14.81 -3.88 14.95
CA GLU A 24 14.20 -4.63 13.84
C GLU A 24 15.19 -4.80 12.68
N LEU A 25 15.79 -3.69 12.22
CA LEU A 25 16.77 -3.70 11.13
C LEU A 25 18.03 -4.50 11.49
N ARG A 26 18.54 -4.34 12.72
CA ARG A 26 19.70 -5.07 13.22
C ARG A 26 19.43 -6.56 13.31
N SER A 27 18.28 -6.96 13.85
CA SER A 27 17.85 -8.35 13.94
C SER A 27 17.78 -8.98 12.54
N GLY A 28 17.19 -8.26 11.58
CA GLY A 28 17.15 -8.66 10.17
C GLY A 28 18.54 -8.88 9.56
N LEU A 29 19.46 -7.94 9.75
CA LEU A 29 20.84 -8.02 9.24
C LEU A 29 21.69 -9.12 9.90
N LEU A 30 21.38 -9.50 11.14
CA LEU A 30 22.07 -10.56 11.88
C LEU A 30 21.43 -11.94 11.71
N SER A 31 20.23 -12.03 11.16
CA SER A 31 19.51 -13.28 10.93
C SER A 31 20.18 -14.17 9.87
N LYS A 32 19.80 -15.46 9.86
CA LYS A 32 20.29 -16.46 8.89
C LYS A 32 19.10 -17.20 8.27
N PRO A 33 18.78 -16.95 6.99
CA PRO A 33 19.40 -15.96 6.08
C PRO A 33 19.10 -14.52 6.52
N ARG A 34 19.96 -13.57 6.14
CA ARG A 34 19.72 -12.13 6.37
C ARG A 34 18.47 -11.68 5.65
N ARG A 35 17.65 -10.86 6.30
CA ARG A 35 16.39 -10.36 5.76
C ARG A 35 16.15 -8.92 6.21
N LEU A 36 15.51 -8.13 5.38
CA LEU A 36 15.03 -6.80 5.74
C LEU A 36 13.53 -6.74 5.47
N PRO A 37 12.74 -6.08 6.34
CA PRO A 37 11.30 -5.92 6.11
C PRO A 37 11.02 -5.09 4.85
N THR A 38 10.05 -5.52 4.05
CA THR A 38 9.71 -4.88 2.75
C THR A 38 9.16 -3.46 2.90
N LYS A 39 8.59 -3.11 4.07
CA LYS A 39 8.09 -1.74 4.35
C LYS A 39 9.16 -0.65 4.15
N TYR A 40 10.44 -0.98 4.38
CA TYR A 40 11.56 -0.06 4.19
C TYR A 40 11.94 0.17 2.72
N PHE A 41 11.26 -0.47 1.76
CA PHE A 41 11.37 -0.08 0.35
C PHE A 41 10.60 1.21 0.02
N TYR A 42 9.66 1.63 0.86
CA TYR A 42 8.65 2.64 0.52
C TYR A 42 8.88 3.99 1.20
N ASP A 43 10.12 4.47 1.22
CA ASP A 43 10.34 5.91 1.37
C ASP A 43 9.82 6.67 0.14
N ASP A 44 9.90 8.00 0.11
CA ASP A 44 9.36 8.79 -1.00
C ASP A 44 10.02 8.42 -2.35
N HIS A 45 11.33 8.14 -2.35
CA HIS A 45 12.04 7.73 -3.57
C HIS A 45 11.62 6.33 -4.04
N GLY A 46 11.56 5.37 -3.13
CA GLY A 46 11.15 4.01 -3.44
C GLY A 46 9.69 3.91 -3.87
N SER A 47 8.81 4.71 -3.28
CA SER A 47 7.42 4.85 -3.72
C SER A 47 7.34 5.35 -5.17
N ALA A 48 8.13 6.36 -5.53
CA ALA A 48 8.20 6.86 -6.91
C ALA A 48 8.76 5.82 -7.89
N LEU A 49 9.76 5.03 -7.49
CA LEU A 49 10.26 3.90 -8.28
C LEU A 49 9.18 2.83 -8.48
N PHE A 50 8.41 2.51 -7.43
CA PHE A 50 7.32 1.55 -7.54
C PHE A 50 6.17 2.04 -8.45
N GLU A 51 5.85 3.33 -8.43
CA GLU A 51 4.92 3.93 -9.39
C GLU A 51 5.42 3.73 -10.83
N GLN A 52 6.73 3.84 -11.10
CA GLN A 52 7.29 3.57 -12.43
C GLN A 52 7.28 2.07 -12.79
N ILE A 53 7.59 1.19 -11.83
CA ILE A 53 7.51 -0.27 -12.01
C ILE A 53 6.09 -0.66 -12.44
N CYS A 54 5.05 -0.05 -11.86
CA CYS A 54 3.65 -0.33 -12.22
C CYS A 54 3.34 -0.11 -13.71
N GLU A 55 4.13 0.71 -14.41
CA GLU A 55 3.93 1.06 -15.81
C GLU A 55 4.78 0.21 -16.79
N VAL A 56 5.73 -0.59 -16.30
CA VAL A 56 6.58 -1.40 -17.19
C VAL A 56 5.80 -2.56 -17.82
N PRO A 57 6.13 -2.97 -19.07
CA PRO A 57 5.46 -4.06 -19.76
C PRO A 57 5.50 -5.39 -18.98
N GLU A 58 6.57 -5.67 -18.25
CA GLU A 58 6.78 -6.91 -17.51
C GLU A 58 5.88 -6.98 -16.26
N TYR A 59 5.66 -5.87 -15.55
CA TYR A 59 4.87 -5.83 -14.31
C TYR A 59 3.37 -5.84 -14.56
N TYR A 60 2.84 -7.02 -14.85
CA TYR A 60 1.42 -7.24 -15.11
C TYR A 60 0.44 -7.07 -13.93
N PRO A 61 0.81 -7.24 -12.64
CA PRO A 61 -0.16 -7.24 -11.55
C PRO A 61 -1.06 -6.00 -11.53
N THR A 62 -0.48 -4.79 -11.64
CA THR A 62 -1.23 -3.54 -11.57
C THR A 62 -2.28 -3.43 -12.67
N ARG A 63 -1.90 -3.65 -13.94
CA ARG A 63 -2.83 -3.54 -15.07
C ARG A 63 -3.91 -4.63 -15.04
N THR A 64 -3.56 -5.85 -14.64
CA THR A 64 -4.52 -6.96 -14.55
C THR A 64 -5.55 -6.69 -13.48
N GLU A 65 -5.13 -6.29 -12.28
CA GLU A 65 -6.06 -5.96 -11.19
C GLU A 65 -6.92 -4.74 -11.51
N HIS A 66 -6.35 -3.71 -12.13
CA HIS A 66 -7.08 -2.52 -12.57
C HIS A 66 -8.20 -2.86 -13.57
N GLN A 67 -7.94 -3.75 -14.54
CA GLN A 67 -8.97 -4.23 -15.48
C GLN A 67 -10.08 -5.04 -14.79
N LEU A 68 -9.72 -5.88 -13.82
CA LEU A 68 -10.69 -6.62 -13.03
C LEU A 68 -11.58 -5.67 -12.23
N LEU A 69 -11.00 -4.69 -11.54
CA LEU A 69 -11.75 -3.68 -10.79
C LEU A 69 -12.73 -2.92 -11.67
N LYS A 70 -12.33 -2.52 -12.88
CA LYS A 70 -13.26 -1.88 -13.84
C LYS A 70 -14.46 -2.74 -14.20
N THR A 71 -14.30 -4.06 -14.15
CA THR A 71 -15.37 -5.01 -14.47
C THR A 71 -16.30 -5.25 -13.27
N VAL A 72 -15.77 -5.21 -12.04
CA VAL A 72 -16.52 -5.63 -10.84
C VAL A 72 -16.93 -4.49 -9.90
N ALA A 73 -16.41 -3.27 -10.10
CA ALA A 73 -16.58 -2.17 -9.14
C ALA A 73 -18.06 -1.82 -8.88
N ASP A 74 -18.89 -1.75 -9.92
CA ASP A 74 -20.31 -1.43 -9.76
C ASP A 74 -21.05 -2.51 -8.96
N ASP A 75 -20.75 -3.79 -9.21
CA ASP A 75 -21.33 -4.92 -8.46
C ASP A 75 -20.87 -4.93 -7.00
N VAL A 76 -19.58 -4.62 -6.75
CA VAL A 76 -19.04 -4.48 -5.40
C VAL A 76 -19.78 -3.38 -4.66
N VAL A 77 -19.85 -2.16 -5.23
CA VAL A 77 -20.52 -1.01 -4.60
C VAL A 77 -22.01 -1.28 -4.36
N ALA A 78 -22.70 -1.94 -5.29
CA ALA A 78 -24.10 -2.30 -5.14
C ALA A 78 -24.34 -3.30 -4.00
N ARG A 79 -23.42 -4.27 -3.81
CA ARG A 79 -23.52 -5.27 -2.74
C ARG A 79 -23.16 -4.71 -1.37
N THR A 80 -22.12 -3.90 -1.32
CA THR A 80 -21.60 -3.38 -0.05
C THR A 80 -22.42 -2.19 0.43
N CYS A 81 -22.99 -1.40 -0.48
CA CYS A 81 -23.61 -0.11 -0.18
C CYS A 81 -22.68 0.78 0.68
N ALA A 82 -21.36 0.63 0.52
CA ALA A 82 -20.38 1.33 1.33
C ALA A 82 -20.46 2.84 1.09
N GLU A 83 -20.20 3.60 2.15
CA GLU A 83 -20.13 5.07 2.15
C GLU A 83 -18.69 5.55 2.40
N GLU A 84 -17.88 4.67 2.98
CA GLU A 84 -16.46 4.87 3.25
C GLU A 84 -15.63 3.80 2.53
N LEU A 85 -14.52 4.21 1.95
CA LEU A 85 -13.51 3.32 1.40
C LEU A 85 -12.23 3.45 2.21
N VAL A 86 -11.81 2.38 2.87
CA VAL A 86 -10.53 2.31 3.59
C VAL A 86 -9.56 1.51 2.74
N GLU A 87 -8.40 2.07 2.42
CA GLU A 87 -7.39 1.38 1.61
C GLU A 87 -6.09 1.18 2.37
N LEU A 88 -5.72 -0.07 2.55
CA LEU A 88 -4.47 -0.47 3.21
C LEU A 88 -3.34 -0.54 2.18
N GLY A 89 -2.24 0.18 2.38
CA GLY A 89 -1.18 0.30 1.39
C GLY A 89 -1.66 1.03 0.12
N SER A 90 -2.24 2.22 0.29
CA SER A 90 -2.96 2.94 -0.76
C SER A 90 -2.15 3.37 -1.98
N GLY A 91 -0.84 3.57 -1.83
CA GLY A 91 0.03 4.07 -2.89
C GLY A 91 -0.58 5.28 -3.61
N ALA A 92 -0.47 5.32 -4.93
CA ALA A 92 -0.99 6.41 -5.76
C ALA A 92 -2.53 6.38 -5.95
N ALA A 93 -3.24 5.42 -5.36
CA ALA A 93 -4.70 5.24 -5.49
C ALA A 93 -5.23 5.13 -6.94
N THR A 94 -4.39 4.79 -7.93
CA THR A 94 -4.77 4.69 -9.35
C THR A 94 -5.86 3.64 -9.60
N LYS A 95 -5.78 2.50 -8.88
CA LYS A 95 -6.78 1.43 -8.95
C LYS A 95 -8.04 1.80 -8.16
N THR A 96 -7.85 2.46 -7.03
CA THR A 96 -8.86 2.86 -6.06
C THR A 96 -9.87 3.82 -6.64
N ARG A 97 -9.42 4.74 -7.51
CA ARG A 97 -10.29 5.64 -8.27
C ARG A 97 -11.42 4.91 -9.00
N VAL A 98 -11.21 3.68 -9.45
CA VAL A 98 -12.27 2.87 -10.08
C VAL A 98 -13.43 2.58 -9.10
N LEU A 99 -13.12 2.28 -7.84
CA LEU A 99 -14.12 2.07 -6.78
C LEU A 99 -14.73 3.39 -6.32
N LEU A 100 -13.91 4.43 -6.12
CA LEU A 100 -14.39 5.76 -5.76
C LEU A 100 -15.37 6.32 -6.80
N ASP A 101 -15.06 6.18 -8.10
CA ASP A 101 -15.95 6.55 -9.20
C ASP A 101 -17.29 5.81 -9.14
N ALA A 102 -17.27 4.50 -8.84
CA ALA A 102 -18.48 3.69 -8.69
C ALA A 102 -19.32 4.13 -7.49
N MET A 103 -18.69 4.42 -6.36
CA MET A 103 -19.35 4.95 -5.16
C MET A 103 -19.92 6.37 -5.40
N ALA A 104 -19.20 7.21 -6.14
CA ALA A 104 -19.63 8.56 -6.50
C ALA A 104 -20.86 8.53 -7.43
N ARG A 105 -20.88 7.65 -8.45
CA ARG A 105 -22.04 7.45 -9.34
C ARG A 105 -23.33 7.07 -8.59
N THR A 106 -23.20 6.36 -7.48
CA THR A 106 -24.35 5.98 -6.64
C THR A 106 -24.67 7.02 -5.55
N ASN A 107 -23.97 8.16 -5.54
CA ASN A 107 -24.05 9.21 -4.53
C ASN A 107 -23.85 8.68 -3.09
N ARG A 108 -23.00 7.66 -2.93
CA ARG A 108 -22.67 7.07 -1.62
C ARG A 108 -21.32 7.48 -1.09
N LEU A 109 -20.40 7.91 -1.97
CA LEU A 109 -19.06 8.30 -1.54
C LEU A 109 -19.12 9.47 -0.55
N ARG A 110 -18.65 9.24 0.68
CA ARG A 110 -18.54 10.26 1.75
C ARG A 110 -17.11 10.35 2.28
N PHE A 111 -16.49 9.21 2.55
CA PHE A 111 -15.19 9.14 3.19
C PHE A 111 -14.22 8.28 2.40
N TYR A 112 -12.95 8.68 2.38
CA TYR A 112 -11.84 7.87 1.92
C TYR A 112 -10.72 7.92 2.97
N VAL A 113 -10.21 6.75 3.33
CA VAL A 113 -9.14 6.57 4.31
C VAL A 113 -7.96 5.91 3.60
N PRO A 114 -7.03 6.69 3.01
CA PRO A 114 -5.76 6.16 2.55
C PRO A 114 -4.87 5.85 3.75
N PHE A 115 -4.50 4.58 3.91
CA PHE A 115 -3.55 4.13 4.91
C PHE A 115 -2.27 3.71 4.20
N ASP A 116 -1.16 4.41 4.46
CA ASP A 116 0.12 4.09 3.82
C ASP A 116 1.33 4.34 4.73
N PHE A 117 2.46 3.75 4.38
CA PHE A 117 3.73 4.02 5.03
C PHE A 117 4.35 5.35 4.55
N SER A 118 4.13 5.74 3.28
CA SER A 118 4.65 7.01 2.75
C SER A 118 3.75 8.19 3.11
N GLU A 119 4.25 9.11 3.94
CA GLU A 119 3.55 10.37 4.24
C GLU A 119 3.33 11.22 2.98
N GLY A 120 4.35 11.28 2.11
CA GLY A 120 4.30 12.05 0.88
C GLY A 120 3.15 11.61 -0.02
N ILE A 121 2.94 10.29 -0.17
CA ILE A 121 1.88 9.77 -1.04
C ILE A 121 0.49 10.01 -0.45
N VAL A 122 0.31 9.82 0.86
CA VAL A 122 -0.96 10.08 1.55
C VAL A 122 -1.36 11.54 1.40
N ARG A 123 -0.43 12.48 1.62
CA ARG A 123 -0.68 13.93 1.47
C ARG A 123 -1.06 14.30 0.04
N ARG A 124 -0.33 13.78 -0.94
CA ARG A 124 -0.57 14.04 -2.36
C ARG A 124 -1.94 13.52 -2.80
N VAL A 125 -2.22 12.24 -2.54
CA VAL A 125 -3.48 11.60 -2.93
C VAL A 125 -4.66 12.25 -2.24
N ALA A 126 -4.56 12.62 -0.97
CA ALA A 126 -5.63 13.32 -0.28
C ALA A 126 -6.01 14.65 -0.95
N GLN A 127 -5.02 15.43 -1.41
CA GLN A 127 -5.24 16.68 -2.13
C GLN A 127 -5.90 16.45 -3.50
N GLU A 128 -5.38 15.49 -4.27
CA GLU A 128 -5.93 15.13 -5.57
C GLU A 128 -7.41 14.70 -5.44
N LEU A 129 -7.73 13.81 -4.49
CA LEU A 129 -9.06 13.22 -4.40
C LEU A 129 -10.14 14.20 -3.91
N VAL A 130 -9.86 15.11 -2.98
CA VAL A 130 -10.87 16.14 -2.62
C VAL A 130 -11.10 17.15 -3.75
N GLU A 131 -10.14 17.27 -4.68
CA GLU A 131 -10.32 18.05 -5.90
C GLU A 131 -11.19 17.32 -6.93
N GLU A 132 -10.94 16.02 -7.12
CA GLU A 132 -11.65 15.13 -8.05
C GLU A 132 -13.09 14.83 -7.62
N TYR A 133 -13.35 14.65 -6.32
CA TYR A 133 -14.64 14.21 -5.79
C TYR A 133 -15.28 15.27 -4.89
N GLU A 134 -16.35 15.91 -5.37
CA GLU A 134 -17.07 16.93 -4.61
C GLU A 134 -17.68 16.36 -3.32
N GLY A 135 -17.40 17.02 -2.19
CA GLY A 135 -17.92 16.61 -0.87
C GLY A 135 -17.22 15.41 -0.25
N LEU A 136 -16.19 14.85 -0.89
CA LEU A 136 -15.37 13.80 -0.29
C LEU A 136 -14.60 14.36 0.91
N HIS A 137 -14.60 13.60 2.01
CA HIS A 137 -13.72 13.79 3.15
C HIS A 137 -12.61 12.73 3.11
N VAL A 138 -11.36 13.17 3.20
CA VAL A 138 -10.21 12.28 3.26
C VAL A 138 -9.60 12.33 4.65
N HIS A 139 -9.49 11.17 5.29
CA HIS A 139 -8.75 11.02 6.55
C HIS A 139 -7.58 10.07 6.31
N GLY A 140 -6.42 10.64 6.00
CA GLY A 140 -5.20 9.87 5.75
C GLY A 140 -4.55 9.37 7.03
N VAL A 141 -4.06 8.14 7.01
CA VAL A 141 -3.31 7.53 8.12
C VAL A 141 -1.94 7.13 7.61
N VAL A 142 -0.90 7.76 8.16
CA VAL A 142 0.49 7.40 7.88
C VAL A 142 0.99 6.45 8.96
N GLY A 143 1.23 5.19 8.60
CA GLY A 143 1.56 4.14 9.55
C GLY A 143 1.98 2.82 8.90
N ASP A 144 2.45 1.91 9.75
CA ASP A 144 2.60 0.49 9.41
C ASP A 144 1.28 -0.24 9.66
N PHE A 145 0.62 -0.74 8.60
CA PHE A 145 -0.67 -1.44 8.70
C PHE A 145 -0.57 -2.80 9.41
N LEU A 146 0.63 -3.28 9.73
CA LEU A 146 0.81 -4.46 10.60
C LEU A 146 0.75 -4.10 12.08
N ALA A 147 0.86 -2.82 12.43
CA ALA A 147 1.02 -2.37 13.81
C ALA A 147 0.04 -1.27 14.24
N HIS A 148 -0.66 -0.62 13.31
CA HIS A 148 -1.42 0.60 13.58
C HIS A 148 -2.84 0.59 12.99
N LEU A 149 -3.44 -0.59 12.79
CA LEU A 149 -4.80 -0.67 12.23
C LEU A 149 -5.84 -0.02 13.16
N GLU A 150 -5.58 0.04 14.46
CA GLU A 150 -6.42 0.70 15.47
C GLU A 150 -6.52 2.23 15.29
N HIS A 151 -5.69 2.80 14.41
CA HIS A 151 -5.73 4.22 14.06
C HIS A 151 -6.60 4.51 12.83
N ILE A 152 -7.20 3.48 12.21
CA ILE A 152 -8.23 3.70 11.20
C ILE A 152 -9.40 4.44 11.87
N PRO A 153 -9.76 5.64 11.40
CA PRO A 153 -10.84 6.41 11.99
C PRO A 153 -12.17 5.68 11.84
N GLN A 154 -13.05 5.91 12.82
CA GLN A 154 -14.43 5.45 12.71
C GLN A 154 -15.17 6.29 11.66
N GLY A 155 -15.96 5.62 10.84
CA GLY A 155 -16.67 6.25 9.73
C GLY A 155 -18.02 5.64 9.44
N GLY A 156 -18.44 5.73 8.17
CA GLY A 156 -19.67 5.13 7.69
C GLY A 156 -19.55 3.61 7.51
N ARG A 157 -20.51 3.03 6.79
CA ARG A 157 -20.41 1.63 6.36
C ARG A 157 -19.20 1.49 5.42
N ARG A 158 -18.22 0.67 5.78
CA ARG A 158 -16.93 0.65 5.06
C ARG A 158 -16.77 -0.53 4.12
N LEU A 159 -16.10 -0.25 3.03
CA LEU A 159 -15.39 -1.23 2.22
C LEU A 159 -13.90 -1.05 2.50
N VAL A 160 -13.31 -1.99 3.22
CA VAL A 160 -11.86 -2.08 3.42
C VAL A 160 -11.26 -2.79 2.22
N VAL A 161 -10.23 -2.22 1.59
CA VAL A 161 -9.57 -2.80 0.43
C VAL A 161 -8.08 -2.99 0.69
N PHE A 162 -7.57 -4.14 0.26
CA PHE A 162 -6.15 -4.44 0.27
C PHE A 162 -5.77 -5.03 -1.08
N LEU A 163 -5.22 -4.19 -1.95
CA LEU A 163 -5.04 -4.47 -3.38
C LEU A 163 -3.56 -4.73 -3.72
N GLY A 164 -3.30 -5.10 -4.97
CA GLY A 164 -1.94 -5.18 -5.54
C GLY A 164 -1.19 -6.45 -5.24
N GLY A 165 -1.84 -7.45 -4.64
CA GLY A 165 -1.16 -8.65 -4.17
C GLY A 165 -0.21 -8.40 -2.99
N THR A 166 -0.33 -7.24 -2.31
CA THR A 166 0.53 -6.83 -1.19
C THR A 166 0.51 -7.83 -0.03
N ILE A 167 -0.61 -8.57 0.14
CA ILE A 167 -0.72 -9.69 1.08
C ILE A 167 0.36 -10.76 0.86
N GLY A 168 0.85 -10.93 -0.37
CA GLY A 168 1.93 -11.85 -0.73
C GLY A 168 3.29 -11.48 -0.17
N ASN A 169 3.47 -10.24 0.30
CA ASN A 169 4.68 -9.83 1.05
C ASN A 169 4.69 -10.38 2.48
N LEU A 170 3.56 -10.89 2.97
CA LEU A 170 3.45 -11.45 4.31
C LEU A 170 3.70 -12.95 4.27
N GLY A 171 4.57 -13.43 5.16
CA GLY A 171 4.83 -14.85 5.33
C GLY A 171 3.62 -15.63 5.88
N PRO A 172 3.71 -16.97 5.93
CA PRO A 172 2.59 -17.85 6.30
C PRO A 172 2.05 -17.64 7.73
N GLU A 173 2.86 -17.07 8.63
CA GLU A 173 2.43 -16.71 9.99
C GLU A 173 1.86 -15.28 10.06
N ALA A 174 2.43 -14.35 9.30
CA ALA A 174 2.06 -12.95 9.32
C ALA A 174 0.73 -12.69 8.58
N ALA A 175 0.46 -13.37 7.47
CA ALA A 175 -0.76 -13.16 6.70
C ALA A 175 -2.05 -13.50 7.48
N PRO A 176 -2.18 -14.66 8.15
CA PRO A 176 -3.37 -14.95 8.95
C PRO A 176 -3.54 -14.00 10.14
N ALA A 177 -2.43 -13.60 10.79
CA ALA A 177 -2.46 -12.64 11.89
C ALA A 177 -2.97 -11.28 11.41
N PHE A 178 -2.43 -10.77 10.30
CA PHE A 178 -2.89 -9.53 9.68
C PHE A 178 -4.37 -9.58 9.30
N LEU A 179 -4.83 -10.64 8.63
CA LEU A 179 -6.25 -10.79 8.28
C LEU A 179 -7.15 -10.83 9.52
N SER A 180 -6.68 -11.43 10.62
CA SER A 180 -7.40 -11.44 11.90
C SER A 180 -7.48 -10.05 12.52
N SER A 181 -6.40 -9.27 12.46
CA SER A 181 -6.38 -7.87 12.93
C SER A 181 -7.32 -7.00 12.10
N VAL A 182 -7.31 -7.11 10.76
CA VAL A 182 -8.28 -6.39 9.92
C VAL A 182 -9.71 -6.75 10.30
N ALA A 183 -10.02 -8.03 10.51
CA ALA A 183 -11.35 -8.45 10.91
C ALA A 183 -11.77 -7.94 12.30
N GLN A 184 -10.83 -7.67 13.21
CA GLN A 184 -11.11 -7.10 14.53
C GLN A 184 -11.47 -5.61 14.48
N GLU A 185 -10.92 -4.88 13.50
CA GLU A 185 -11.21 -3.45 13.29
C GLU A 185 -12.47 -3.21 12.45
N MET A 186 -13.08 -4.28 11.91
CA MET A 186 -14.30 -4.20 11.09
C MET A 186 -15.56 -4.38 11.92
N ASP A 187 -16.57 -3.56 11.63
CA ASP A 187 -17.88 -3.67 12.24
C ASP A 187 -18.79 -4.65 11.46
N PRO A 188 -19.83 -5.21 12.11
CA PRO A 188 -20.85 -5.98 11.41
C PRO A 188 -21.49 -5.19 10.25
N GLY A 189 -21.37 -5.73 9.03
CA GLY A 189 -21.92 -5.12 7.82
C GLY A 189 -20.87 -4.47 6.90
N ASP A 190 -19.63 -4.39 7.37
CA ASP A 190 -18.47 -4.02 6.58
C ASP A 190 -18.04 -5.13 5.64
N PHE A 191 -17.28 -4.76 4.61
CA PHE A 191 -16.74 -5.71 3.63
C PHE A 191 -15.25 -5.52 3.47
N PHE A 192 -14.57 -6.64 3.17
CA PHE A 192 -13.17 -6.66 2.83
C PHE A 192 -12.98 -7.14 1.39
N LEU A 193 -12.31 -6.34 0.56
CA LEU A 193 -11.92 -6.68 -0.80
C LEU A 193 -10.41 -6.90 -0.86
N LEU A 194 -10.01 -8.15 -1.10
CA LEU A 194 -8.61 -8.56 -1.13
C LEU A 194 -8.17 -8.88 -2.56
N GLY A 195 -7.11 -8.23 -3.02
CA GLY A 195 -6.40 -8.56 -4.25
C GLY A 195 -5.33 -9.61 -4.00
N VAL A 196 -5.41 -10.75 -4.70
CA VAL A 196 -4.43 -11.84 -4.58
C VAL A 196 -3.84 -12.16 -5.95
N GLN A 197 -2.52 -12.14 -6.05
CA GLN A 197 -1.81 -12.61 -7.24
C GLN A 197 -1.80 -14.14 -7.27
N LEU A 198 -2.30 -14.72 -8.36
CA LEU A 198 -2.29 -16.17 -8.57
C LEU A 198 -0.98 -16.63 -9.17
N ILE A 199 -0.57 -17.85 -8.83
CA ILE A 199 0.54 -18.54 -9.46
C ILE A 199 0.22 -18.72 -10.95
N THR A 200 1.19 -18.41 -11.80
CA THR A 200 1.09 -18.53 -13.26
C THR A 200 2.43 -19.04 -13.81
N ASP A 201 2.74 -18.70 -15.05
CA ASP A 201 4.03 -18.97 -15.66
C ASP A 201 5.20 -18.34 -14.88
N VAL A 202 6.22 -19.14 -14.60
CA VAL A 202 7.38 -18.74 -13.77
C VAL A 202 8.21 -17.66 -14.45
N GLU A 203 8.45 -17.77 -15.75
CA GLU A 203 9.23 -16.76 -16.48
C GLU A 203 8.53 -15.40 -16.45
N ARG A 204 7.20 -15.40 -16.61
CA ARG A 204 6.38 -14.18 -16.46
C ARG A 204 6.41 -13.61 -15.04
N LEU A 205 6.41 -14.46 -14.02
CA LEU A 205 6.51 -14.02 -12.62
C LEU A 205 7.87 -13.39 -12.35
N GLU A 206 8.96 -14.06 -12.72
CA GLU A 206 10.31 -13.54 -12.52
C GLU A 206 10.56 -12.26 -13.32
N ALA A 207 10.10 -12.20 -14.59
CA ALA A 207 10.21 -10.99 -15.41
C ALA A 207 9.50 -9.79 -14.80
N ALA A 208 8.33 -9.99 -14.16
CA ALA A 208 7.61 -8.91 -13.49
C ALA A 208 8.46 -8.24 -12.40
N TYR A 209 9.32 -8.99 -11.70
CA TYR A 209 10.17 -8.47 -10.63
C TYR A 209 11.62 -8.25 -11.05
N ASN A 210 11.94 -8.39 -12.34
CA ASN A 210 13.27 -8.24 -12.91
C ASN A 210 13.16 -7.59 -14.31
N ASP A 211 12.52 -6.43 -14.36
CA ASP A 211 12.24 -5.70 -15.60
C ASP A 211 13.52 -5.29 -16.33
N SER A 212 13.43 -5.23 -17.66
CA SER A 212 14.57 -4.87 -18.51
C SER A 212 15.02 -3.41 -18.39
N ALA A 213 14.17 -2.53 -17.84
CA ALA A 213 14.50 -1.14 -17.57
C ALA A 213 15.35 -0.95 -16.28
N GLY A 214 15.51 -2.02 -15.49
CA GLY A 214 16.29 -2.00 -14.24
C GLY A 214 15.61 -1.28 -13.08
N LEU A 215 14.31 -0.99 -13.18
CA LEU A 215 13.58 -0.25 -12.15
C LEU A 215 13.36 -1.10 -10.90
N SER A 216 13.05 -2.40 -11.04
CA SER A 216 12.96 -3.36 -9.93
C SER A 216 14.28 -3.51 -9.20
N ALA A 217 15.40 -3.49 -9.93
CA ALA A 217 16.73 -3.53 -9.35
C ALA A 217 17.04 -2.26 -8.56
N ALA A 218 16.72 -1.08 -9.11
CA ALA A 218 16.87 0.20 -8.42
C ALA A 218 15.99 0.26 -7.16
N PHE A 219 14.73 -0.15 -7.25
CA PHE A 219 13.79 -0.21 -6.13
C PHE A 219 14.27 -1.16 -5.02
N ASN A 220 14.73 -2.36 -5.39
CA ASN A 220 15.28 -3.31 -4.42
C ASN A 220 16.55 -2.78 -3.73
N LYS A 221 17.42 -2.07 -4.46
CA LYS A 221 18.64 -1.48 -3.88
C LYS A 221 18.38 -0.23 -3.05
N ASN A 222 17.25 0.45 -3.24
CA ASN A 222 16.88 1.66 -2.50
C ASN A 222 16.91 1.45 -0.98
N ILE A 223 16.57 0.26 -0.49
CA ILE A 223 16.59 -0.05 0.94
C ILE A 223 17.97 0.19 1.57
N LEU A 224 19.07 0.07 0.82
CA LEU A 224 20.41 0.36 1.30
C LEU A 224 20.60 1.85 1.65
N SER A 225 20.00 2.74 0.86
CA SER A 225 19.95 4.18 1.15
C SER A 225 19.12 4.46 2.40
N VAL A 226 18.01 3.74 2.60
CA VAL A 226 17.18 3.84 3.81
C VAL A 226 17.97 3.41 5.05
N LEU A 227 18.74 2.33 4.98
CA LEU A 227 19.60 1.90 6.10
C LEU A 227 20.63 2.96 6.48
N LYS A 228 21.16 3.71 5.51
CA LYS A 228 22.08 4.82 5.80
C LYS A 228 21.41 5.90 6.63
N VAL A 229 20.18 6.27 6.28
CA VAL A 229 19.42 7.30 7.00
C VAL A 229 19.00 6.82 8.39
N VAL A 230 18.52 5.58 8.51
CA VAL A 230 17.88 5.08 9.73
C VAL A 230 18.89 4.58 10.77
N ILE A 231 19.92 3.84 10.35
CA ILE A 231 20.90 3.22 11.26
C ILE A 231 22.34 3.66 11.01
N GLY A 232 22.58 4.59 10.08
CA GLY A 232 23.93 5.07 9.75
C GLY A 232 24.79 4.02 9.04
N ALA A 233 24.20 2.98 8.46
CA ALA A 233 24.93 1.93 7.77
C ALA A 233 25.29 2.35 6.34
N GLU A 234 26.56 2.21 5.97
CA GLU A 234 27.03 2.53 4.63
C GLU A 234 27.25 1.25 3.82
N PHE A 235 26.51 1.12 2.73
CA PHE A 235 26.65 0.06 1.74
C PHE A 235 26.96 0.69 0.40
N ASP A 236 27.79 0.03 -0.40
CA ASP A 236 27.96 0.34 -1.81
C ASP A 236 26.92 -0.46 -2.62
N PRO A 237 25.87 0.16 -3.19
CA PRO A 237 24.83 -0.55 -3.92
C PRO A 237 25.34 -1.33 -5.13
N ASP A 238 26.49 -0.97 -5.68
CA ASP A 238 27.09 -1.66 -6.84
C ASP A 238 27.70 -3.01 -6.45
N THR A 239 27.92 -3.25 -5.15
CA THR A 239 28.40 -4.55 -4.63
C THR A 239 27.29 -5.57 -4.37
N PHE A 240 26.03 -5.20 -4.64
CA PHE A 240 24.86 -6.05 -4.46
C PHE A 240 24.22 -6.34 -5.83
N ASP A 241 24.04 -7.61 -6.16
CA ASP A 241 23.25 -8.00 -7.33
C ASP A 241 21.76 -8.04 -7.00
N HIS A 242 20.93 -7.52 -7.90
CA HIS A 242 19.49 -7.78 -7.84
C HIS A 242 19.20 -9.15 -8.47
N VAL A 243 18.42 -9.96 -7.77
CA VAL A 243 18.05 -11.31 -8.19
C VAL A 243 16.59 -11.56 -7.80
N ALA A 244 15.72 -11.72 -8.80
CA ALA A 244 14.34 -12.19 -8.61
C ALA A 244 14.25 -13.68 -8.94
N ARG A 245 13.55 -14.46 -8.10
CA ARG A 245 13.32 -15.91 -8.26
C ARG A 245 11.95 -16.30 -7.72
N PHE A 246 11.28 -17.25 -8.37
CA PHE A 246 10.03 -17.87 -7.88
C PHE A 246 10.25 -19.25 -7.26
#